data_AF-A0A7J4FJG8-F1
#
_entry.id   AF-A0A7J4FJG8-F1
#
_cell.length_a   1.000
_cell.length_b   1.000
_cell.length_c   1.000
_cell.angle_alpha   90.00
_cell.angle_beta   90.00
_cell.angle_gamma   90.00
#
_symmetry.space_group_name_H-M   'P 1'
#
loop_
_entity.id
_entity.type
_entity.pdbx_description
1 polymer ?
#
loop_
_entity_poly.entity_id
_entity_poly.type
_entity_poly.pdbx_seq_one_letter_code
_entity_poly.pdbx_strand_id
1 'polypeptide(L)'
;MRVDHLARKARLEALSEKTDVSTLLFDYEKPRRACRIFLDWLKENDGRASKREISQFGYELQQGKIVEGFKYSRKSFYRTVLRRLVDLGFIELYKGYYKGRWRWVYAAIIQPIPLRGPGGRNFYNMAWQICN
;
A
#
# COMPACT_ATOMS: atom_id res chain seq x y z
N MET A 1 -20.16 -26.88 15.97
CA MET A 1 -19.34 -25.74 15.49
C MET A 1 -18.79 -26.13 14.11
N ARG A 2 -19.06 -25.37 13.03
CA ARG A 2 -18.67 -25.76 11.66
C ARG A 2 -17.16 -25.59 11.43
N VAL A 3 -16.53 -26.58 10.80
CA VAL A 3 -15.08 -26.62 10.51
C VAL A 3 -14.61 -25.38 9.75
N ASP A 4 -15.46 -24.85 8.87
CA ASP A 4 -15.24 -23.62 8.09
C ASP A 4 -15.01 -22.38 8.98
N HIS A 5 -15.68 -22.35 10.14
CA HIS A 5 -15.58 -21.25 11.09
C HIS A 5 -14.25 -21.28 11.86
N LEU A 6 -13.72 -22.48 12.12
CA LEU A 6 -12.39 -22.68 12.72
C LEU A 6 -11.28 -22.36 11.71
N ALA A 7 -11.41 -22.84 10.47
CA ALA A 7 -10.45 -22.55 9.40
C ALA A 7 -10.42 -21.05 9.05
N ARG A 8 -11.57 -20.37 9.09
CA ARG A 8 -11.66 -18.93 8.89
C ARG A 8 -11.05 -18.15 10.07
N LYS A 9 -11.34 -18.54 11.31
CA LYS A 9 -10.74 -17.94 12.50
C LYS A 9 -9.22 -18.09 12.50
N ALA A 10 -8.70 -19.29 12.20
CA ALA A 10 -7.27 -19.55 12.10
C ALA A 10 -6.58 -18.75 10.97
N ARG A 11 -7.24 -18.57 9.81
CA ARG A 11 -6.71 -17.70 8.73
C ARG A 11 -6.70 -16.23 9.13
N LEU A 12 -7.69 -15.78 9.88
CA LEU A 12 -7.79 -14.40 10.35
C LEU A 12 -6.80 -14.11 11.47
N GLU A 13 -6.59 -15.05 12.40
CA GLU A 13 -5.52 -14.98 13.40
C GLU A 13 -4.14 -14.92 12.72
N ALA A 14 -3.90 -15.75 11.70
CA ALA A 14 -2.66 -15.70 10.91
C ALA A 14 -2.48 -14.40 10.09
N LEU A 15 -3.57 -13.71 9.73
CA LEU A 15 -3.52 -12.39 9.08
C LEU A 15 -3.31 -11.27 10.10
N SER A 16 -3.89 -11.39 11.30
CA SER A 16 -3.71 -10.48 12.43
C SER A 16 -2.29 -10.57 13.00
N GLU A 17 -1.64 -11.73 12.94
CA GLU A 17 -0.25 -11.91 13.35
C GLU A 17 0.75 -11.34 12.32
N LYS A 18 0.36 -11.19 11.05
CA LYS A 18 1.17 -10.53 10.02
C LYS A 18 1.11 -9.02 10.23
N THR A 19 1.99 -8.52 11.09
CA THR A 19 2.12 -7.12 11.53
C THR A 19 2.42 -6.11 10.41
N ASP A 20 2.59 -6.55 9.15
CA ASP A 20 2.90 -5.68 8.03
C ASP A 20 2.18 -6.08 6.75
N VAL A 21 1.35 -5.16 6.26
CA VAL A 21 0.57 -5.29 5.00
C VAL A 21 1.47 -5.60 3.81
N SER A 22 2.72 -5.14 3.78
CA SER A 22 3.62 -5.44 2.65
C SER A 22 3.88 -6.94 2.49
N THR A 23 3.80 -7.72 3.58
CA THR A 23 3.91 -9.19 3.54
C THR A 23 2.75 -9.88 2.84
N LEU A 24 1.59 -9.21 2.74
CA LEU A 24 0.42 -9.67 2.01
C LEU A 24 0.48 -9.28 0.52
N LEU A 25 1.17 -8.19 0.20
CA LEU A 25 1.23 -7.63 -1.15
C LEU A 25 2.34 -8.22 -2.02
N PHE A 26 3.40 -8.73 -1.39
CA PHE A 26 4.58 -9.23 -2.09
C PHE A 26 5.08 -10.53 -1.46
N ASP A 27 5.47 -11.49 -2.30
CA ASP A 27 5.99 -12.78 -1.84
C ASP A 27 7.48 -12.72 -1.45
N TYR A 28 8.24 -11.82 -2.07
CA TYR A 28 9.68 -11.71 -1.91
C TYR A 28 10.08 -10.57 -0.97
N GLU A 29 11.12 -10.77 -0.18
CA GLU A 29 11.56 -9.81 0.84
C GLU A 29 12.01 -8.45 0.27
N LYS A 30 12.69 -8.48 -0.88
CA LYS A 30 13.20 -7.26 -1.50
C LYS A 30 12.10 -6.26 -1.91
N PRO A 31 11.04 -6.66 -2.64
CA PRO A 31 9.90 -5.78 -2.93
C PRO A 31 9.10 -5.41 -1.67
N ARG A 32 8.98 -6.28 -0.66
CA ARG A 32 8.36 -5.92 0.64
C ARG A 32 9.06 -4.72 1.27
N ARG A 33 10.38 -4.84 1.46
CA ARG A 33 11.20 -3.77 2.04
C ARG A 33 11.16 -2.49 1.20
N ALA A 34 11.22 -2.61 -0.13
CA ALA A 34 11.07 -1.46 -1.02
C ALA A 34 9.69 -0.79 -0.89
N CYS A 35 8.61 -1.57 -0.72
CA CYS A 35 7.27 -1.06 -0.47
C CYS A 35 7.19 -0.32 0.86
N ARG A 36 7.74 -0.87 1.95
CA ARG A 36 7.77 -0.19 3.26
C ARG A 36 8.45 1.18 3.17
N ILE A 37 9.67 1.20 2.64
CA ILE A 37 10.45 2.44 2.43
C ILE A 37 9.66 3.46 1.61
N PHE A 38 8.97 3.00 0.56
CA PHE A 38 8.16 3.89 -0.27
C PHE A 38 6.94 4.44 0.45
N LEU A 39 6.22 3.61 1.22
CA LEU A 39 5.05 4.05 1.97
C LEU A 39 5.43 5.02 3.10
N ASP A 40 6.54 4.78 3.78
CA ASP A 40 7.04 5.68 4.82
C ASP A 40 7.47 7.02 4.23
N TRP A 41 8.25 6.99 3.13
CA TRP A 41 8.59 8.20 2.38
C TRP A 41 7.35 8.96 1.88
N LEU A 42 6.31 8.25 1.42
CA LEU A 42 5.08 8.88 0.94
C LEU A 42 4.31 9.53 2.09
N LYS A 43 4.28 8.91 3.27
CA LYS A 43 3.67 9.49 4.49
C LYS A 43 4.39 10.77 4.91
N GLU A 44 5.72 10.80 4.84
CA GLU A 44 6.52 12.02 5.09
C GLU A 44 6.21 13.15 4.08
N ASN A 45 5.61 12.81 2.94
CA ASN A 45 5.14 13.76 1.93
C ASN A 45 3.60 13.95 1.98
N ASP A 46 3.00 13.91 3.17
CA ASP A 46 1.56 14.07 3.40
C ASP A 46 0.68 13.08 2.60
N GLY A 47 1.23 11.90 2.31
CA GLY A 47 0.58 10.88 1.50
C GLY A 47 0.47 11.24 0.01
N ARG A 48 1.18 12.27 -0.48
CA ARG A 48 1.05 12.78 -1.86
C ARG A 48 2.41 13.05 -2.50
N ALA A 49 2.54 12.73 -3.78
CA ALA A 49 3.75 13.03 -4.53
C ALA A 49 3.49 13.20 -6.02
N SER A 50 4.11 14.19 -6.64
CA SER A 50 4.10 14.36 -8.09
C SER A 50 4.88 13.26 -8.82
N LYS A 51 4.62 13.09 -10.12
CA LYS A 51 5.41 12.18 -10.98
C LYS A 51 6.93 12.43 -10.89
N ARG A 52 7.34 13.69 -10.72
CA ARG A 52 8.76 14.08 -10.61
C ARG A 52 9.35 13.61 -9.27
N GLU A 53 8.64 13.78 -8.17
CA GLU A 53 9.09 13.33 -6.85
C GLU A 53 9.17 11.80 -6.79
N ILE A 54 8.19 11.07 -7.32
CA ILE A 54 8.24 9.60 -7.44
C ILE A 54 9.44 9.16 -8.30
N SER A 55 9.71 9.90 -9.38
CA SER A 55 10.87 9.65 -10.24
C SER A 55 12.19 9.84 -9.51
N GLN A 56 12.30 10.88 -8.70
CA GLN A 56 13.46 11.17 -7.88
C GLN A 56 13.64 10.09 -6.80
N PHE A 57 12.57 9.73 -6.09
CA PHE A 57 12.56 8.63 -5.12
C PHE A 57 13.07 7.34 -5.75
N GLY A 58 12.53 6.94 -6.90
CA GLY A 58 12.95 5.71 -7.57
C GLY A 58 14.43 5.73 -8.00
N TYR A 59 14.99 6.91 -8.31
CA TYR A 59 16.40 7.08 -8.58
C TYR A 59 17.25 6.93 -7.31
N GLU A 60 16.88 7.62 -6.22
CA GLU A 60 17.58 7.57 -4.93
C GLU A 60 17.56 6.18 -4.31
N LEU A 61 16.43 5.47 -4.43
CA LEU A 61 16.27 4.09 -3.99
C LEU A 61 17.20 3.13 -4.76
N GLN A 62 17.41 3.36 -6.05
CA GLN A 62 18.35 2.58 -6.85
C GLN A 62 19.79 2.85 -6.47
N GLN A 63 20.12 4.10 -6.14
CA GLN A 63 21.45 4.50 -5.70
C GLN A 63 21.74 4.09 -4.25
N GLY A 64 20.72 3.71 -3.48
CA GLY A 64 20.85 3.37 -2.06
C GLY A 64 21.04 4.60 -1.17
N LYS A 65 20.51 5.75 -1.59
CA LYS A 65 20.61 7.03 -0.87
C LYS A 65 19.54 7.19 0.22
N ILE A 66 18.48 6.38 0.17
CA ILE A 66 17.35 6.48 1.11
C ILE A 66 17.61 5.66 2.37
N VAL A 67 18.07 4.41 2.21
CA VAL A 67 18.39 3.52 3.33
C VAL A 67 19.73 2.86 3.06
N GLU A 68 20.66 3.01 4.00
CA GLU A 68 21.99 2.43 3.91
C GLU A 68 21.93 0.90 3.74
N GLY A 69 22.78 0.36 2.88
CA GLY A 69 22.83 -1.07 2.58
C GLY A 69 21.65 -1.62 1.78
N PHE A 70 20.68 -0.80 1.37
CA PHE A 70 19.54 -1.24 0.56
C PHE A 70 19.46 -0.53 -0.79
N LYS A 71 19.37 -1.32 -1.87
CA LYS A 71 19.15 -0.82 -3.23
C LYS A 71 18.00 -1.57 -3.90
N TYR A 72 17.17 -0.84 -4.62
CA TYR A 72 16.12 -1.42 -5.43
C TYR A 72 16.06 -0.77 -6.81
N SER A 73 16.07 -1.61 -7.86
CA SER A 73 16.07 -1.13 -9.24
C SER A 73 14.88 -0.22 -9.50
N ARG A 74 15.11 0.95 -10.09
CA ARG A 74 14.06 1.91 -10.45
C ARG A 74 13.03 1.27 -11.38
N LYS A 75 13.47 0.49 -12.38
CA LYS A 75 12.57 -0.26 -13.27
C LYS A 75 11.68 -1.23 -12.50
N SER A 76 12.26 -1.93 -11.51
CA SER A 76 11.52 -2.89 -10.68
C SER A 76 10.57 -2.20 -9.71
N PHE A 77 10.95 -1.04 -9.17
CA PHE A 77 10.09 -0.19 -8.35
C PHE A 77 8.80 0.17 -9.11
N TYR A 78 8.92 0.72 -10.31
CA TYR A 78 7.74 1.08 -11.12
C TYR A 78 6.90 -0.14 -11.50
N ARG A 79 7.52 -1.21 -12.01
CA ARG A 79 6.79 -2.37 -12.54
C ARG A 79 6.15 -3.25 -11.47
N THR A 80 6.68 -3.21 -10.25
CA THR A 80 6.29 -4.15 -9.18
C THR A 80 5.62 -3.42 -8.04
N VAL A 81 6.30 -2.46 -7.41
CA VAL A 81 5.84 -1.82 -6.18
C VAL A 81 4.76 -0.81 -6.49
N LEU A 82 5.11 0.24 -7.26
CA LEU A 82 4.18 1.33 -7.55
C LEU A 82 2.96 0.81 -8.32
N ARG A 83 3.19 0.02 -9.38
CA ARG A 83 2.10 -0.58 -10.15
C ARG A 83 1.16 -1.40 -9.29
N ARG A 84 1.65 -2.25 -8.38
CA ARG A 84 0.79 -3.06 -7.51
C ARG A 84 -0.03 -2.20 -6.55
N LEU A 85 0.56 -1.16 -5.97
CA LEU A 85 -0.17 -0.24 -5.09
C LEU A 85 -1.26 0.54 -5.83
N VAL A 86 -1.01 0.90 -7.10
CA VAL A 86 -2.01 1.54 -7.96
C VAL A 86 -3.10 0.57 -8.40
N ASP A 87 -2.72 -0.61 -8.91
CA ASP A 87 -3.65 -1.63 -9.40
C ASP A 87 -4.60 -2.13 -8.28
N LEU A 88 -4.14 -2.14 -7.03
CA LEU A 88 -4.93 -2.52 -5.85
C LEU A 88 -5.68 -1.34 -5.19
N GLY A 89 -5.54 -0.12 -5.71
CA GLY A 89 -6.25 1.04 -5.19
C GLY A 89 -5.78 1.51 -3.80
N PHE A 90 -4.51 1.27 -3.45
CA PHE A 90 -3.88 1.93 -2.31
C PHE A 90 -3.37 3.33 -2.67
N ILE A 91 -3.03 3.53 -3.94
CA ILE A 91 -2.56 4.82 -4.47
C ILE A 91 -3.34 5.12 -5.75
N GLU A 92 -3.83 6.35 -5.87
CA GLU A 92 -4.40 6.87 -7.11
C GLU A 92 -3.43 7.81 -7.82
N LEU A 93 -3.58 7.92 -9.14
CA LEU A 93 -2.94 8.97 -9.93
C LEU A 93 -4.02 9.86 -10.52
N TYR A 94 -4.11 11.11 -10.05
CA TYR A 94 -5.10 12.08 -10.53
C TYR A 94 -4.46 13.41 -10.89
N LYS A 95 -5.21 14.26 -11.60
CA LYS A 95 -4.79 15.62 -11.91
C LYS A 95 -5.33 16.54 -10.81
N GLY A 96 -4.43 17.15 -10.03
CA GLY A 96 -4.79 17.97 -8.88
C GLY A 96 -3.90 19.20 -8.74
N TYR A 97 -4.35 20.16 -7.93
CA TYR A 97 -3.53 21.29 -7.52
C TYR A 97 -2.56 20.85 -6.43
N TYR A 98 -1.25 20.93 -6.70
CA TYR A 98 -0.21 20.47 -5.78
C TYR A 98 1.02 21.36 -5.86
N LYS A 99 1.49 21.83 -4.70
CA LYS A 99 2.60 22.78 -4.55
C LYS A 99 2.49 23.97 -5.52
N GLY A 100 1.31 24.60 -5.53
CA GLY A 100 1.05 25.84 -6.27
C GLY A 100 0.75 25.69 -7.77
N ARG A 101 0.66 24.47 -8.32
CA ARG A 101 0.38 24.25 -9.76
C ARG A 101 -0.48 23.00 -10.00
N TRP A 102 -1.23 22.99 -11.10
CA TRP A 102 -1.95 21.81 -11.57
C TRP A 102 -0.99 20.78 -12.14
N ARG A 103 -0.97 19.56 -11.57
CA ARG A 103 -0.07 18.48 -11.97
C ARG A 103 -0.73 17.10 -11.76
N TRP A 104 -0.11 16.09 -12.35
CA TRP A 104 -0.41 14.70 -12.02
C TRP A 104 0.25 14.32 -10.69
N VAL A 105 -0.56 13.85 -9.75
CA VAL A 105 -0.19 13.56 -8.36
C VAL A 105 -0.59 12.14 -8.03
N TYR A 106 0.35 11.40 -7.46
CA TYR A 106 0.06 10.15 -6.76
C TYR A 106 -0.39 10.48 -5.35
N ALA A 107 -1.51 9.93 -4.90
CA ALA A 107 -1.98 10.10 -3.52
C ALA A 107 -2.38 8.75 -2.93
N ALA A 108 -2.09 8.57 -1.65
CA ALA A 108 -2.64 7.47 -0.88
C ALA A 108 -4.18 7.61 -0.85
N ILE A 109 -4.88 6.56 -1.26
CA ILE A 109 -6.33 6.51 -1.17
C ILE A 109 -6.68 6.16 0.27
N ILE A 110 -7.26 7.12 0.98
CA ILE A 110 -7.95 6.84 2.24
C ILE A 110 -9.30 6.26 1.85
N GLN A 111 -9.39 4.93 1.78
CA GLN A 111 -10.69 4.30 1.58
C GLN A 111 -11.54 4.62 2.82
N PRO A 112 -12.72 5.24 2.65
CA PRO A 112 -13.63 5.35 3.77
C PRO A 112 -14.07 3.94 4.13
N ILE A 113 -13.56 3.39 5.24
CA ILE A 113 -14.20 2.25 5.89
C ILE A 113 -15.60 2.77 6.23
N PRO A 114 -16.67 2.22 5.64
CA PRO A 114 -17.99 2.79 5.81
C PRO A 114 -18.31 2.84 7.31
N LEU A 115 -18.87 3.93 7.84
CA LEU A 115 -19.14 4.01 9.29
C LEU A 115 -20.20 3.02 9.76
N ARG A 116 -21.02 2.52 8.82
CA ARG A 116 -21.98 1.44 9.05
C ARG A 116 -21.59 0.24 8.22
N GLY A 117 -21.63 -0.93 8.86
CA GLY A 117 -21.42 -2.19 8.19
C GLY A 117 -22.43 -2.40 7.06
N PRO A 118 -22.00 -2.95 5.92
CA PRO A 118 -22.92 -3.47 4.91
C PRO A 118 -23.97 -4.38 5.56
N GLY A 119 -25.24 -4.33 5.16
CA GLY A 119 -26.28 -5.19 5.75
C GLY A 119 -26.09 -6.68 5.41
N GLY A 120 -26.57 -7.57 6.30
CA GLY A 120 -26.63 -9.02 6.07
C GLY A 120 -25.31 -9.79 6.25
N ARG A 121 -25.35 -11.13 6.27
CA ARG A 121 -24.15 -11.99 6.40
C ARG A 121 -23.44 -12.19 5.04
N ASN A 122 -22.83 -11.14 4.51
CA ASN A 122 -22.03 -11.20 3.28
C ASN A 122 -20.55 -10.90 3.54
N PHE A 123 -19.70 -11.17 2.53
CA PHE A 123 -18.25 -10.97 2.61
C PHE A 123 -17.88 -9.55 3.05
N TYR A 124 -18.58 -8.53 2.51
CA TYR A 124 -18.31 -7.13 2.81
C TYR A 124 -18.66 -6.75 4.25
N ASN A 125 -19.78 -7.27 4.81
CA ASN A 125 -20.09 -7.09 6.23
C ASN A 125 -19.04 -7.77 7.12
N MET A 126 -18.64 -9.00 6.77
CA MET A 126 -17.59 -9.69 7.53
C MET A 126 -16.26 -8.95 7.48
N ALA A 127 -15.84 -8.46 6.31
CA ALA A 127 -14.62 -7.66 6.16
C ALA A 127 -14.71 -6.35 6.96
N TRP A 128 -15.88 -5.71 6.94
CA TRP A 128 -16.13 -4.49 7.72
C TRP A 128 -16.01 -4.72 9.23
N GLN A 129 -16.59 -5.80 9.76
CA GLN A 129 -16.50 -6.18 11.17
C GLN A 129 -15.08 -6.53 11.63
N ILE A 130 -14.19 -6.88 10.71
CA ILE A 130 -12.79 -7.19 11.00
C ILE A 130 -11.93 -5.91 11.02
N CYS A 131 -12.29 -4.93 10.20
CA CYS A 131 -11.53 -3.69 10.02
C CYS A 131 -11.95 -2.53 10.95
N ASN A 132 -13.00 -2.71 11.76
CA ASN A 132 -13.46 -1.79 12.81
C ASN A 132 -13.41 -2.50 14.16
#